data_AF-A0A445MJ28-F1
#
_entry.id   AF-A0A445MJ28-F1
#
_cell.length_a   1.000
_cell.length_b   1.000
_cell.length_c   1.000
_cell.angle_alpha   90.00
_cell.angle_beta   90.00
_cell.angle_gamma   90.00
#
_symmetry.space_group_name_H-M   'P 1'
#
loop_
_entity.id
_entity.type
_entity.pdbx_description
1 polymer ?
#
loop_
_entity_poly.entity_id
_entity_poly.type
_entity_poly.pdbx_seq_one_letter_code
_entity_poly.pdbx_strand_id
1 'polypeptide(L)' 'MRTGPRLLTIQCPKGSKIIQPSSRFVSSSQTPYIPLEVFILNGDSGQLSVLNRCVV' A
#
# COMPACT_ATOMS: atom_id res chain seq x y z
N MET A 1 22.14 -2.05 -6.72
CA MET A 1 21.63 -1.05 -5.75
C MET A 1 20.46 -0.33 -6.40
N ARG A 2 19.31 -0.19 -5.72
CA ARG A 2 18.14 0.48 -6.33
C ARG A 2 18.32 2.00 -6.25
N THR A 3 18.31 2.65 -7.41
CA THR A 3 18.41 4.11 -7.58
C THR A 3 16.99 4.65 -7.79
N GLY A 4 16.48 5.46 -6.86
CA GLY A 4 15.13 6.04 -6.92
C GLY A 4 14.70 6.62 -5.57
N PRO A 5 13.66 7.48 -5.51
CA PRO A 5 13.17 8.07 -4.27
C PRO A 5 12.81 6.97 -3.26
N ARG A 6 13.52 6.96 -2.12
CA ARG A 6 13.38 5.94 -1.06
C ARG A 6 12.28 6.24 -0.06
N LEU A 7 11.72 7.45 -0.11
CA LEU A 7 10.76 7.97 0.85
C LEU A 7 9.56 8.53 0.10
N LEU A 8 8.37 8.09 0.51
CA LEU A 8 7.09 8.64 0.09
C LEU A 8 6.47 9.32 1.30
N THR A 9 6.25 10.63 1.20
CA THR A 9 5.56 11.42 2.23
C THR A 9 4.16 11.75 1.74
N ILE A 10 3.16 11.52 2.59
CA ILE A 10 1.76 11.73 2.25
C ILE A 10 1.13 12.55 3.36
N GLN A 11 0.43 13.61 2.96
CA GLN A 11 -0.35 14.41 3.88
C GLN A 11 -1.67 13.68 4.17
N CYS A 12 -1.95 13.45 5.45
CA CYS A 12 -3.18 12.82 5.89
C CYS A 12 -3.73 13.54 7.13
N PRO A 13 -5.06 13.70 7.23
CA PRO A 13 -5.66 14.30 8.42
C PRO A 13 -5.48 13.39 9.65
N LYS A 14 -5.60 14.00 10.83
CA LYS A 14 -5.52 13.28 12.11
C LYS A 14 -6.53 12.14 12.13
N GLY A 15 -6.11 10.97 12.64
CA GLY A 15 -6.98 9.79 12.72
C GLY A 15 -6.97 8.91 11.46
N SER A 16 -6.23 9.29 10.41
CA SER A 16 -6.02 8.41 9.25
C SER A 16 -5.30 7.12 9.63
N LYS A 17 -5.63 6.01 8.93
CA LYS A 17 -5.06 4.68 9.17
C LYS A 17 -4.48 4.10 7.89
N ILE A 18 -3.30 3.49 8.01
CA ILE A 18 -2.72 2.67 6.94
C ILE A 18 -3.29 1.26 7.07
N ILE A 19 -3.82 0.73 5.98
CA ILE A 19 -4.39 -0.62 5.91
C ILE A 19 -3.58 -1.44 4.91
N GLN A 20 -3.01 -2.54 5.38
CA GLN A 20 -2.39 -3.55 4.53
C GLN A 20 -3.24 -4.83 4.60
N PRO A 21 -3.62 -5.44 3.46
CA PRO A 21 -4.27 -6.74 3.43
C PRO A 21 -3.45 -7.77 4.21
N SER A 22 -4.10 -8.50 5.10
CA SER A 22 -3.47 -9.46 6.02
C SER A 22 -3.04 -10.76 5.36
N SER A 23 -3.43 -11.02 4.11
CA SER A 23 -3.15 -12.31 3.47
C SER A 23 -2.42 -12.18 2.14
N ARG A 24 -1.33 -12.93 2.04
CA ARG A 24 -0.57 -13.19 0.83
C ARG A 24 -0.79 -14.65 0.44
N PHE A 25 -2.03 -15.03 0.06
CA PHE A 25 -2.20 -16.20 -0.78
C PHE A 25 -1.64 -15.78 -2.15
N VAL A 26 -0.51 -16.27 -2.64
CA VAL A 26 -0.22 -17.68 -2.95
C VAL A 26 1.28 -17.92 -2.82
N SER A 27 1.69 -18.85 -1.96
CA SER A 27 3.01 -19.47 -2.04
C SER A 27 3.06 -20.41 -3.23
N SER A 28 3.22 -19.87 -4.44
CA SER A 28 3.68 -20.66 -5.58
C SER A 28 5.11 -20.24 -5.85
N SER A 29 6.04 -21.19 -5.80
CA SER A 29 7.49 -20.99 -5.83
C SER A 29 8.03 -20.33 -7.12
N GLN A 30 7.16 -19.82 -7.99
CA GLN A 30 7.46 -19.27 -9.32
C GLN A 30 6.67 -17.98 -9.63
N THR A 31 5.85 -17.45 -8.71
CA THR A 31 5.14 -16.19 -8.99
C THR A 31 6.06 -14.98 -8.81
N PRO A 32 5.98 -13.98 -9.71
CA PRO A 32 6.69 -12.72 -9.52
C PRO A 32 6.29 -12.11 -8.17
N TYR A 33 7.24 -11.45 -7.50
CA TYR A 33 6.94 -10.69 -6.29
C TYR A 33 5.92 -9.60 -6.63
N ILE A 34 4.67 -9.80 -6.22
CA ILE A 34 3.62 -8.78 -6.32
C ILE A 34 3.60 -8.03 -4.97
N PRO A 35 3.96 -6.74 -4.93
CA PRO A 35 3.86 -5.96 -3.71
C PRO A 35 2.39 -5.83 -3.30
N LEU A 36 2.12 -5.97 -2.00
CA LEU A 36 0.77 -5.81 -1.45
C LEU A 36 0.27 -4.39 -1.71
N GLU A 37 -0.97 -4.25 -2.16
CA GLU A 37 -1.64 -2.94 -2.19
C GLU A 37 -1.84 -2.44 -0.76
N VAL A 38 -1.47 -1.20 -0.52
CA VAL A 38 -1.61 -0.49 0.75
C VAL A 38 -2.63 0.61 0.54
N PHE A 39 -3.46 0.83 1.55
CA PHE A 39 -4.52 1.83 1.52
C PHE A 39 -4.35 2.83 2.66
N ILE A 40 -4.84 4.06 2.46
CA ILE A 40 -5.07 5.03 3.52
C ILE A 40 -6.59 5.17 3.71
N LEU A 41 -7.06 4.92 4.92
CA LEU A 41 -8.40 5.26 5.37
C LEU A 41 -8.36 6.64 6.05
N ASN A 42 -9.12 7.59 5.52
CA ASN A 42 -9.35 8.88 6.13
C ASN A 42 -10.31 8.71 7.32
N GLY A 43 -9.87 9.07 8.53
CA GLY A 43 -10.65 8.88 9.75
C GLY A 43 -11.90 9.75 9.84
N ASP A 44 -11.90 10.93 9.23
CA ASP A 44 -13.00 11.90 9.32
C ASP A 44 -14.09 11.61 8.26
N SER A 45 -13.67 11.31 7.03
CA SER A 45 -14.60 11.10 5.91
C SER A 45 -14.92 9.64 5.61
N GLY A 46 -14.15 8.69 6.16
CA GLY A 46 -14.25 7.28 5.81
C GLY A 46 -13.77 6.94 4.39
N GLN A 47 -13.20 7.91 3.65
CA GLN A 47 -12.70 7.68 2.31
C GLN A 47 -11.46 6.78 2.33
N LEU A 48 -11.41 5.82 1.40
CA LEU A 48 -10.28 4.91 1.21
C LEU A 48 -9.52 5.26 -0.07
N SER A 49 -8.20 5.47 0.04
CA SER A 49 -7.30 5.82 -1.07
C SER A 49 -6.19 4.78 -1.23
N VAL A 50 -5.82 4.46 -2.47
CA VAL A 50 -4.75 3.50 -2.79
C VAL A 50 -3.38 4.19 -2.74
N LEU A 51 -2.43 3.62 -1.99
CA LEU A 51 -1.08 4.16 -1.81
C LEU A 51 -0.12 3.76 -2.91
N ASN A 52 -0.21 2.49 -3.31
CA ASN A 52 0.59 1.89 -4.35
C ASN A 52 -0.35 1.09 -5.23
N ARG A 53 -0.55 1.57 -6.46
CA ARG A 53 -1.10 0.74 -7.51
C ARG A 53 0.04 -0.10 -8.08
N CYS A 54 -0.02 -1.41 -7.88
CA CYS A 54 0.78 -2.32 -8.69
C CYS A 54 0.15 -2.33 -10.08
N VAL A 55 0.66 -1.51 -10.99
CA VAL A 55 0.28 -1.61 -12.41
C VAL A 55 1.13 -2.74 -12.99
N VAL A 56 0.50 -3.87 -13.28
CA VAL A 56 1.11 -4.95 -14.06
C VAL A 56 1.26 -4.49 -15.50
#